data_AF-A0A7K9TIF9-F1
#
_entry.id   AF-A0A7K9TIF9-F1
#
_cell.length_a   1.000
_cell.length_b   1.000
_cell.length_c   1.000
_cell.angle_alpha   90.00
_cell.angle_beta   90.00
_cell.angle_gamma   90.00
#
_symmetry.space_group_name_H-M   'P 1'
#
loop_
_entity.id
_entity.type
_entity.pdbx_description
1 polymer ?
#
loop_
_entity_poly.entity_id
_entity_poly.type
_entity_poly.pdbx_seq_one_letter_code
_entity_poly.pdbx_strand_id
1 'polypeptide(L)' 'MEHRFFASINWQDVVLKKLVPPFKPQVTSEIDTRYFDDEFTAQSITITPPD' A
#
# COMPACT_ATOMS: atom_id res chain seq x y z
N MET A 1 -4.77 -7.18 22.92
CA MET A 1 -4.26 -5.85 22.49
C MET A 1 -3.74 -5.02 23.66
N GLU A 2 -3.38 -5.63 24.80
CA GLU A 2 -3.03 -4.93 26.05
C GLU A 2 -1.52 -4.90 26.35
N HIS A 3 -0.68 -5.32 25.39
CA HIS A 3 0.76 -5.24 25.58
C HIS A 3 1.19 -3.76 25.66
N ARG A 4 2.02 -3.40 26.66
CA ARG A 4 2.44 -2.01 26.94
C ARG A 4 3.00 -1.28 25.72
N PHE A 5 3.63 -1.99 24.79
CA PHE A 5 4.10 -1.43 23.53
C PHE A 5 3.01 -0.69 22.73
N PHE A 6 1.76 -1.17 22.79
CA PHE A 6 0.64 -0.61 22.04
C PHE A 6 -0.27 0.30 22.88
N ALA A 7 0.16 0.72 24.08
CA ALA A 7 -0.69 1.50 25.00
C ALA A 7 -1.14 2.84 24.42
N SER A 8 -0.41 3.40 23.46
CA SER A 8 -0.77 4.65 22.77
C SER A 8 -1.71 4.46 21.58
N ILE A 9 -2.05 3.22 21.21
CA ILE A 9 -2.85 2.93 20.02
C ILE A 9 -4.30 2.69 20.41
N ASN A 10 -5.19 3.54 19.89
CA ASN A 10 -6.62 3.23 19.85
C ASN A 10 -6.90 2.29 18.66
N TRP A 11 -7.09 1.02 18.97
CA TRP A 11 -7.30 -0.01 17.95
C TRP A 11 -8.61 0.13 17.17
N GLN A 12 -9.65 0.74 17.74
CA GLN A 12 -10.87 1.02 16.99
C GLN A 12 -10.61 2.03 15.87
N ASP A 13 -9.76 3.04 16.13
CA ASP A 13 -9.38 4.04 15.13
C ASP A 13 -8.45 3.47 14.06
N VAL A 14 -7.64 2.46 14.40
CA VAL A 14 -6.84 1.69 13.41
C VAL A 14 -7.77 0.98 12.43
N VAL A 15 -8.73 0.20 12.93
CA VAL A 15 -9.65 -0.59 12.09
C VAL A 15 -10.51 0.31 11.20
N LEU A 16 -10.96 1.44 11.74
CA LEU A 16 -11.75 2.43 11.00
C LEU A 16 -10.89 3.36 10.12
N LYS A 17 -9.57 3.13 10.00
CA LYS A 17 -8.62 3.94 9.22
C LYS A 17 -8.65 5.44 9.57
N LYS A 18 -8.90 5.77 10.83
CA LYS A 18 -8.97 7.16 11.34
C LYS A 18 -7.61 7.71 11.76
N LEU A 19 -6.67 6.83 12.11
CA LEU A 19 -5.31 7.25 12.45
C LEU A 19 -4.59 7.72 11.18
N VAL A 20 -3.88 8.84 11.29
CA VAL A 20 -3.01 9.33 10.21
C VAL A 20 -1.79 8.41 10.11
N PRO A 21 -1.50 7.82 8.94
CA PRO A 21 -0.30 7.03 8.76
C PRO A 21 0.97 7.87 8.96
N PRO A 22 2.02 7.34 9.59
CA PRO A 22 3.28 8.07 9.78
C PRO A 22 4.01 8.33 8.46
N PHE A 23 3.72 7.53 7.43
CA PHE A 23 4.27 7.68 6.09
C PHE A 23 3.13 7.75 5.08
N LYS A 24 3.16 8.79 4.24
CA LYS A 24 2.26 8.96 3.10
C LYS A 24 3.09 8.84 1.81
N PRO A 25 2.91 7.78 1.00
CA PRO A 25 3.61 7.65 -0.26
C PRO A 25 3.23 8.76 -1.23
N GLN A 26 4.17 9.12 -2.12
CA GLN A 26 3.96 10.15 -3.14
C GLN A 26 3.25 9.52 -4.33
N VAL A 27 1.98 9.85 -4.54
CA VAL A 27 1.19 9.39 -5.69
C VAL A 27 0.84 10.60 -6.54
N THR A 28 1.24 10.58 -7.81
CA THR A 28 1.09 11.72 -8.74
C THR A 28 -0.12 11.61 -9.65
N SER A 29 -0.62 10.39 -9.89
CA SER A 29 -1.81 10.13 -10.72
C SER A 29 -2.44 8.79 -10.36
N GLU A 30 -3.64 8.53 -10.89
CA GLU A 30 -4.36 7.26 -10.70
C GLU A 30 -3.61 6.04 -11.29
N ILE A 31 -2.70 6.27 -12.23
CA ILE A 31 -1.89 5.24 -12.90
C ILE A 31 -0.42 5.27 -12.49
N ASP A 32 -0.08 5.94 -11.38
CA ASP A 32 1.30 6.04 -10.90
C ASP A 32 1.84 4.66 -10.47
N THR A 33 2.88 4.18 -11.17
CA THR A 33 3.49 2.88 -10.93
C THR A 33 4.83 2.94 -10.19
N ARG A 34 5.24 4.09 -9.62
CA ARG A 34 6.60 4.29 -9.08
C ARG A 34 7.05 3.37 -7.92
N TYR A 35 6.10 2.71 -7.27
CA TYR A 35 6.37 1.78 -6.15
C TYR A 35 6.22 0.31 -6.59
N PHE A 36 6.05 0.07 -7.90
CA PHE A 36 6.15 -1.24 -8.53
C PHE A 36 7.51 -1.36 -9.21
N ASP A 37 8.02 -2.59 -9.34
CA ASP A 37 9.31 -2.82 -10.00
C ASP A 37 9.24 -2.49 -11.49
N ASP A 38 10.27 -1.83 -12.00
CA ASP A 38 10.41 -1.49 -13.42
C ASP A 38 10.50 -2.75 -14.29
N GLU A 39 10.98 -3.88 -13.74
CA GLU A 39 10.99 -5.17 -14.43
C GLU A 39 9.60 -5.56 -14.95
N PHE A 40 8.53 -5.19 -14.22
CA PHE A 40 7.16 -5.50 -14.60
C PHE A 40 6.46 -4.34 -15.32
N THR A 41 6.69 -3.10 -14.90
CA THR A 41 5.99 -1.94 -15.49
C THR A 41 6.49 -1.59 -16.90
N ALA A 42 7.70 -2.02 -17.26
CA ALA A 42 8.25 -1.88 -18.61
C ALA A 42 7.81 -2.99 -19.59
N GLN A 43 7.14 -4.05 -19.11
CA GLN A 43 6.71 -5.14 -19.97
C GLN A 43 5.52 -4.73 -20.85
N SER A 44 5.44 -5.34 -22.04
CA SER A 44 4.24 -5.22 -22.85
C SER A 44 3.09 -5.95 -22.19
N ILE A 45 1.92 -5.31 -22.12
CA ILE A 45 0.70 -5.89 -21.54
C ILE A 45 0.15 -6.93 -22.52
N THR A 46 0.64 -8.17 -22.39
CA THR A 46 0.22 -9.29 -23.23
C THR A 46 -0.16 -10.47 -22.36
N ILE A 47 -1.22 -11.18 -22.75
CA ILE A 47 -1.62 -12.44 -22.12
C ILE A 47 -0.87 -13.56 -22.83
N THR A 48 -0.19 -14.42 -22.08
CA THR A 48 0.42 -15.64 -22.64
C THR A 48 -0.66 -16.51 -23.28
N PRO A 49 -0.56 -16.86 -24.58
CA PRO A 49 -1.55 -17.70 -25.24
C PRO A 49 -1.67 -19.08 -24.57
N PRO A 50 -2.87 -19.69 -24.57
CA PRO A 50 -3.03 -21.10 -24.20
C PRO A 50 -2.38 -22.03 -25.24
N ASP A 51 -1.95 -23.22 -24.81
CA ASP A 51 -1.46 -24.30 -25.68
C ASP A 51 -2.51 -24.77 -26.72
#